data_AF-X0RN68-F1
#
_entry.id   AF-X0RN68-F1
#
_cell.length_a   1.000
_cell.length_b   1.000
_cell.length_c   1.000
_cell.angle_alpha   90.00
_cell.angle_beta   90.00
_cell.angle_gamma   90.00
#
_symmetry.space_group_name_H-M   'P 1'
#
loop_
_entity.id
_entity.type
_entity.pdbx_description
1 polymer ?
#
loop_
_entity_poly.entity_id
_entity_poly.type
_entity_poly.pdbx_seq_one_letter_code
_entity_poly.pdbx_strand_id
1 'polypeptide(L)'
;PLLELLRDVSNSFSLGLSAKAEQVLVVHWVFRGVFLIGALAIARRGFRPLSPKVLSALIYLLVPVFSIYLLSYVQPAYMNIRHLMVSSPAFYLILAVGLVTIGKKWPLIFASCLALMVVGSAHSTQQYFYNEKRAKDDHRAWGEYLKAHAQPGDIIVVDPPHISQLYHYYADAGLPWTGLPRLVSPEEATISALEELMAGYERIWLAFSGTPDWGDPEGLPKRWLEESAFLVDERSFHTYSSLVQTFCFLTNPPMLDTPPEVQHRVETNFEDKLLFLGYDLKGRPAAGGQFLHLNLYWKAQQKLGEDYGVSLRLLDGENRLWGQADRAPLNGHYPTSQWQPGQIVKDDYE
;
A
#
# COMPACT_ATOMS: atom_id res chain seq x y z
N PRO A 1 25.22 -1.74 19.16
CA PRO A 1 24.37 -2.95 19.25
C PRO A 1 23.58 -3.09 20.56
N LEU A 2 24.21 -3.37 21.72
CA LEU A 2 23.45 -3.62 22.97
C LEU A 2 22.69 -2.38 23.47
N LEU A 3 23.35 -1.21 23.45
CA LEU A 3 22.71 0.05 23.86
C LEU A 3 21.52 0.42 22.96
N GLU A 4 21.60 0.12 21.67
CA GLU A 4 20.50 0.34 20.71
C GLU A 4 19.34 -0.60 20.99
N LEU A 5 19.62 -1.90 21.24
CA LEU A 5 18.62 -2.88 21.63
C LEU A 5 17.91 -2.47 22.93
N LEU A 6 18.66 -2.06 23.94
CA LEU A 6 18.09 -1.59 25.21
C LEU A 6 17.28 -0.30 25.05
N ARG A 7 17.72 0.62 24.18
CA ARG A 7 16.97 1.82 23.83
C ARG A 7 15.66 1.47 23.14
N ASP A 8 15.69 0.56 22.17
CA ASP A 8 14.51 0.10 21.44
C ASP A 8 13.51 -0.59 22.39
N VAL A 9 13.98 -1.51 23.24
CA VAL A 9 13.16 -2.14 24.29
C VAL A 9 12.53 -1.09 25.23
N SER A 10 13.34 -0.16 25.74
CA SER A 10 12.85 0.90 26.64
C SER A 10 11.80 1.78 25.97
N ASN A 11 11.99 2.13 24.70
CA ASN A 11 11.07 3.01 23.98
C ASN A 11 9.79 2.26 23.61
N SER A 12 9.94 1.08 23.02
CA SER A 12 8.85 0.28 22.49
C SER A 12 7.94 -0.30 23.57
N PHE A 13 8.47 -0.68 24.75
CA PHE A 13 7.63 -1.15 25.86
C PHE A 13 7.00 -0.03 26.70
N SER A 14 7.46 1.23 26.53
CA SER A 14 6.85 2.38 27.20
C SER A 14 5.76 3.03 26.35
N LEU A 15 6.18 3.80 25.35
CA LEU A 15 5.28 4.57 24.50
C LEU A 15 5.21 4.03 23.07
N GLY A 16 5.94 2.97 22.73
CA GLY A 16 5.95 2.48 21.35
C GLY A 16 6.69 3.43 20.40
N LEU A 17 6.45 3.24 19.09
CA LEU A 17 7.03 4.04 18.01
C LEU A 17 6.08 5.15 17.52
N SER A 18 4.87 5.24 18.11
CA SER A 18 3.79 6.12 17.63
C SER A 18 3.90 7.55 18.15
N ALA A 19 4.69 7.82 19.19
CA ALA A 19 5.01 9.17 19.64
C ALA A 19 6.44 9.54 19.22
N LYS A 20 6.66 10.77 18.71
CA LYS A 20 8.01 11.23 18.41
C LYS A 20 8.79 11.36 19.71
N ALA A 21 9.98 10.75 19.80
CA ALA A 21 10.78 10.72 21.02
C ALA A 21 11.03 12.12 21.63
N GLU A 22 11.14 13.15 20.79
CA GLU A 22 11.31 14.56 21.20
C GLU A 22 10.09 15.12 21.94
N GLN A 23 8.89 14.72 21.56
CA GLN A 23 7.62 15.21 22.14
C GLN A 23 7.32 14.56 23.49
N VAL A 24 7.86 13.37 23.74
CA VAL A 24 7.55 12.55 24.92
C VAL A 24 8.79 12.22 25.77
N LEU A 25 9.86 13.00 25.63
CA LEU A 25 11.13 12.76 26.32
C LEU A 25 10.98 12.65 27.84
N VAL A 26 10.20 13.56 28.43
CA VAL A 26 9.91 13.58 29.88
C VAL A 26 9.24 12.27 30.30
N VAL A 27 8.24 11.82 29.54
CA VAL A 27 7.51 10.60 29.86
C VAL A 27 8.42 9.37 29.74
N HIS A 28 9.29 9.30 28.73
CA HIS A 28 10.30 8.23 28.64
C HIS A 28 11.23 8.19 29.87
N TRP A 29 11.68 9.35 30.35
CA TRP A 29 12.49 9.41 31.58
C TRP A 29 11.71 8.97 32.82
N VAL A 30 10.41 9.26 32.90
CA VAL A 30 9.54 8.72 33.95
C VAL A 30 9.48 7.20 33.88
N PHE A 31 9.21 6.61 32.71
CA PHE A 31 9.20 5.15 32.54
C PHE A 31 10.54 4.53 32.95
N ARG A 32 11.68 5.08 32.49
CA ARG A 32 13.02 4.59 32.83
C ARG A 32 13.33 4.73 34.31
N GLY A 33 13.02 5.88 34.92
CA GLY A 33 13.25 6.14 36.34
C GLY A 33 12.43 5.21 37.23
N VAL A 34 11.14 5.04 36.93
CA VAL A 34 10.26 4.10 37.62
C VAL A 34 10.76 2.67 37.46
N PHE A 35 11.14 2.26 36.25
CA PHE A 35 11.70 0.93 35.99
C PHE A 35 12.99 0.69 36.79
N LEU A 36 13.92 1.65 36.81
CA LEU A 36 15.17 1.57 37.58
C LEU A 36 14.90 1.46 39.09
N ILE A 37 13.95 2.24 39.62
CA ILE A 37 13.53 2.12 41.03
C ILE A 37 12.96 0.74 41.31
N GLY A 38 12.15 0.19 40.41
CA GLY A 38 11.62 -1.17 40.50
C GLY A 38 12.73 -2.21 40.53
N ALA A 39 13.67 -2.14 39.58
CA ALA A 39 14.82 -3.04 39.48
C ALA A 39 15.70 -2.96 40.73
N LEU A 40 15.99 -1.74 41.23
CA LEU A 40 16.77 -1.53 42.45
C LEU A 40 16.03 -2.01 43.71
N ALA A 41 14.72 -1.82 43.80
CA ALA A 41 13.92 -2.32 44.91
C ALA A 41 13.91 -3.85 44.96
N ILE A 42 13.85 -4.49 43.79
CA ILE A 42 13.99 -5.94 43.63
C ILE A 42 15.40 -6.41 44.05
N ALA A 43 16.44 -5.75 43.54
CA ALA A 43 17.84 -6.09 43.85
C ALA A 43 18.17 -5.90 45.34
N ARG A 44 17.70 -4.82 45.98
CA ARG A 44 17.91 -4.55 47.41
C ARG A 44 17.23 -5.57 48.31
N ARG A 45 16.07 -6.10 47.90
CA ARG A 45 15.42 -7.23 48.59
C ARG A 45 16.17 -8.55 48.38
N GLY A 46 17.02 -8.64 47.35
CA GLY A 46 17.81 -9.80 46.94
C GLY A 46 19.24 -9.90 47.49
N PHE A 47 19.64 -9.09 48.49
CA PHE A 47 20.89 -9.32 49.24
C PHE A 47 20.78 -10.44 50.31
N ARG A 48 19.68 -11.20 50.28
CA ARG A 48 19.46 -12.54 50.87
C ARG A 48 18.97 -13.44 49.71
N PRO A 49 19.14 -14.78 49.73
CA PRO A 49 18.94 -15.61 48.54
C PRO A 49 17.68 -15.19 47.78
N LEU A 50 17.86 -14.78 46.50
CA LEU A 50 16.81 -14.24 45.66
C LEU A 50 15.60 -15.16 45.72
N SER A 51 14.44 -14.62 46.12
CA SER A 51 13.21 -15.42 46.09
C SER A 51 13.03 -15.97 44.67
N PRO A 52 12.69 -17.26 44.48
CA PRO A 52 12.58 -17.87 43.16
C PRO A 52 11.75 -17.05 42.17
N LYS A 53 10.69 -16.38 42.65
CA LYS A 53 9.81 -15.50 41.86
C LYS A 53 10.53 -14.31 41.21
N VAL A 54 11.43 -13.66 41.96
CA VAL A 54 12.23 -12.53 41.46
C VAL A 54 13.24 -13.01 40.42
N LEU A 55 13.91 -14.13 40.71
CA LEU A 55 14.86 -14.73 39.80
C LEU A 55 14.17 -15.14 38.49
N SER A 56 12.99 -15.76 38.56
CA SER A 56 12.18 -16.08 37.38
C SER A 56 11.81 -14.85 36.55
N ALA A 57 11.39 -13.74 37.18
CA ALA A 57 11.05 -12.52 36.45
C ALA A 57 12.26 -11.88 35.76
N LEU A 58 13.43 -11.87 36.42
CA LEU A 58 14.68 -11.37 35.82
C LEU A 58 15.15 -12.28 34.68
N ILE A 59 15.09 -13.59 34.85
CA ILE A 59 15.41 -14.56 33.79
C ILE A 59 14.46 -14.36 32.60
N TYR A 60 13.16 -14.20 32.85
CA TYR A 60 12.17 -13.99 31.79
C TYR A 60 12.37 -12.67 31.02
N LEU A 61 12.86 -11.62 31.69
CA LEU A 61 13.25 -10.38 31.01
C LEU A 61 14.55 -10.55 30.21
N LEU A 62 15.59 -11.07 30.86
CA LEU A 62 16.96 -10.99 30.34
C LEU A 62 17.25 -12.09 29.32
N VAL A 63 16.75 -13.31 29.51
CA VAL A 63 17.08 -14.44 28.62
C VAL A 63 16.63 -14.16 27.19
N PRO A 64 15.38 -13.79 26.87
CA PRO A 64 15.00 -13.54 25.47
C PRO A 64 15.81 -12.40 24.83
N VAL A 65 16.08 -11.33 25.59
CA VAL A 65 16.88 -10.18 25.13
C VAL A 65 18.32 -10.59 24.82
N PHE A 66 18.99 -11.29 25.75
CA PHE A 66 20.37 -11.75 25.55
C PHE A 66 20.47 -12.88 24.53
N SER A 67 19.50 -13.80 24.47
CA SER A 67 19.47 -14.86 23.47
C SER A 67 19.39 -14.29 22.06
N ILE A 68 18.49 -13.34 21.81
CA ILE A 68 18.39 -12.68 20.51
C ILE A 68 19.64 -11.83 20.23
N TYR A 69 20.17 -11.12 21.23
CA TYR A 69 21.41 -10.36 21.08
C TYR A 69 22.60 -11.24 20.68
N LEU A 70 22.79 -12.38 21.35
CA LEU A 70 23.87 -13.32 21.04
C LEU A 70 23.65 -14.02 19.70
N LEU A 71 22.42 -14.44 19.40
CA LEU A 71 22.07 -15.05 18.12
C LEU A 71 22.32 -14.09 16.95
N SER A 72 22.14 -12.78 17.17
CA SER A 72 22.38 -11.72 16.19
C SER A 72 23.84 -11.63 15.71
N TYR A 73 24.80 -12.23 16.41
CA TYR A 73 26.20 -12.34 15.95
C TYR A 73 26.42 -13.46 14.92
N VAL A 74 25.53 -14.46 14.88
CA VAL A 74 25.62 -15.59 13.94
C VAL A 74 24.73 -15.36 12.72
N GLN A 75 23.52 -14.87 12.95
CA GLN A 75 22.55 -14.51 11.91
C GLN A 75 21.75 -13.30 12.37
N PRO A 76 21.27 -12.39 11.49
CA PRO A 76 20.52 -11.19 11.87
C PRO A 76 19.12 -11.49 12.48
N ALA A 77 19.08 -12.03 13.70
CA ALA A 77 17.86 -12.53 14.34
C ALA A 77 16.97 -11.40 14.91
N TYR A 78 17.53 -10.22 15.15
CA TYR A 78 16.76 -9.06 15.60
C TYR A 78 16.42 -8.13 14.45
N MET A 79 15.18 -8.17 13.96
CA MET A 79 14.71 -7.21 12.93
C MET A 79 13.95 -6.02 13.55
N ASN A 80 13.17 -6.26 14.60
CA ASN A 80 12.43 -5.23 15.34
C ASN A 80 11.91 -5.78 16.67
N ILE A 81 11.32 -4.90 17.49
CA ILE A 81 10.85 -5.21 18.84
C ILE A 81 9.85 -6.38 18.94
N ARG A 82 9.17 -6.77 17.85
CA ARG A 82 8.20 -7.89 17.87
C ARG A 82 8.80 -9.19 18.42
N HIS A 83 10.09 -9.42 18.14
CA HIS A 83 10.83 -10.60 18.60
C HIS A 83 11.06 -10.61 20.12
N LEU A 84 10.99 -9.44 20.76
CA LEU A 84 11.15 -9.27 22.20
C LEU A 84 9.83 -9.05 22.94
N MET A 85 8.67 -9.03 22.26
CA MET A 85 7.36 -8.85 22.92
C MET A 85 7.12 -9.82 24.08
N VAL A 86 7.71 -11.02 24.00
CA VAL A 86 7.68 -12.02 25.09
C VAL A 86 8.28 -11.48 26.40
N SER A 87 9.20 -10.53 26.36
CA SER A 87 9.81 -9.92 27.56
C SER A 87 8.96 -8.80 28.19
N SER A 88 7.90 -8.34 27.52
CA SER A 88 7.08 -7.21 27.99
C SER A 88 6.38 -7.45 29.35
N PRO A 89 5.87 -8.65 29.68
CA PRO A 89 5.25 -8.88 30.99
C PRO A 89 6.22 -8.66 32.17
N ALA A 90 7.47 -9.13 32.07
CA ALA A 90 8.46 -8.88 33.12
C ALA A 90 8.82 -7.39 33.22
N PHE A 91 8.89 -6.68 32.09
CA PHE A 91 9.09 -5.24 32.09
C PHE A 91 7.99 -4.51 32.88
N TYR A 92 6.72 -4.83 32.62
CA TYR A 92 5.59 -4.21 33.32
C TYR A 92 5.52 -4.58 34.80
N LEU A 93 5.91 -5.80 35.19
CA LEU A 93 6.01 -6.20 36.59
C LEU A 93 7.07 -5.40 37.35
N ILE A 94 8.25 -5.20 36.76
CA ILE A 94 9.31 -4.39 37.36
C ILE A 94 8.86 -2.92 37.48
N LEU A 95 8.22 -2.39 36.44
CA LEU A 95 7.64 -1.06 36.43
C LEU A 95 6.59 -0.87 37.54
N ALA A 96 5.72 -1.86 37.75
CA ALA A 96 4.73 -1.86 38.83
C ALA A 96 5.37 -1.87 40.22
N VAL A 97 6.44 -2.67 40.43
CA VAL A 97 7.21 -2.64 41.68
C VAL A 97 7.83 -1.27 41.92
N GLY A 98 8.31 -0.61 40.86
CA GLY A 98 8.82 0.76 40.91
C GLY A 98 7.76 1.75 41.41
N LEU A 99 6.58 1.75 40.78
CA LEU A 99 5.46 2.60 41.18
C LEU A 99 5.02 2.36 42.63
N VAL A 100 4.84 1.11 43.04
CA VAL A 100 4.46 0.77 44.42
C VAL A 100 5.52 1.23 45.42
N THR A 101 6.81 1.12 45.07
CA THR A 101 7.92 1.57 45.92
C THR A 101 7.90 3.09 46.10
N ILE A 102 7.63 3.84 45.03
CA ILE A 102 7.46 5.30 45.10
C ILE A 102 6.24 5.65 45.95
N GLY A 103 5.08 5.03 45.68
CA GLY A 103 3.80 5.35 46.33
C GLY A 103 3.79 5.13 47.84
N LYS A 104 4.57 4.15 48.34
CA LYS A 104 4.73 3.92 49.78
C LYS A 104 5.36 5.08 50.54
N LYS A 105 6.21 5.88 49.89
CA LYS A 105 6.97 6.95 50.54
C LYS A 105 6.61 8.35 50.02
N TRP A 106 6.14 8.46 48.78
CA TRP A 106 5.86 9.72 48.09
C TRP A 106 4.56 9.58 47.25
N PRO A 107 3.37 9.62 47.88
CA PRO A 107 2.11 9.35 47.18
C PRO A 107 1.81 10.36 46.06
N LEU A 108 2.19 11.63 46.24
CA LEU A 108 2.04 12.66 45.20
C LEU A 108 2.95 12.38 43.98
N ILE A 109 4.20 11.96 44.20
CA ILE A 109 5.11 11.60 43.09
C ILE A 109 4.57 10.37 42.36
N PHE A 110 4.06 9.37 43.10
CA PHE A 110 3.40 8.22 42.50
C PHE A 110 2.24 8.64 41.59
N ALA A 111 1.35 9.51 42.08
CA ALA A 111 0.21 9.98 41.30
C ALA A 111 0.67 10.72 40.04
N SER A 112 1.67 11.59 40.14
CA SER A 112 2.24 12.31 38.99
C SER A 112 2.91 11.37 37.98
N CYS A 113 3.72 10.41 38.44
CA CYS A 113 4.34 9.41 37.56
C CYS A 113 3.28 8.58 36.84
N LEU A 114 2.28 8.08 37.57
CA LEU A 114 1.19 7.30 37.00
C LEU A 114 0.40 8.12 35.97
N ALA A 115 0.04 9.36 36.30
CA ALA A 115 -0.68 10.26 35.39
C ALA A 115 0.12 10.52 34.11
N LEU A 116 1.41 10.84 34.21
CA LEU A 116 2.27 11.06 33.05
C LEU A 116 2.40 9.82 32.18
N MET A 117 2.51 8.63 32.78
CA MET A 117 2.57 7.37 32.05
C MET A 117 1.25 7.08 31.32
N VAL A 118 0.11 7.24 32.00
CA VAL A 118 -1.22 7.01 31.41
C VAL A 118 -1.51 8.01 30.29
N VAL A 119 -1.29 9.30 30.53
CA VAL A 119 -1.52 10.35 29.52
C VAL A 119 -0.57 10.17 28.34
N GLY A 120 0.70 9.86 28.58
CA GLY A 120 1.66 9.59 27.51
C GLY A 120 1.28 8.37 26.68
N SER A 121 0.88 7.26 27.31
CA SER A 121 0.40 6.07 26.61
C SER A 121 -0.88 6.38 25.82
N ALA A 122 -1.84 7.12 26.40
CA ALA A 122 -3.07 7.54 25.72
C ALA A 122 -2.77 8.42 24.49
N HIS A 123 -1.84 9.38 24.62
CA HIS A 123 -1.37 10.18 23.48
C HIS A 123 -0.73 9.29 22.42
N SER A 124 0.14 8.35 22.80
CA SER A 124 0.79 7.46 21.82
C SER A 124 -0.23 6.59 21.09
N THR A 125 -1.21 6.04 21.81
CA THR A 125 -2.33 5.28 21.24
C THR A 125 -3.18 6.16 20.31
N GLN A 126 -3.47 7.40 20.70
CA GLN A 126 -4.20 8.35 19.85
C GLN A 126 -3.42 8.66 18.56
N GLN A 127 -2.10 8.82 18.64
CA GLN A 127 -1.24 8.99 17.46
C GLN A 127 -1.13 7.75 16.58
N TYR A 128 -1.31 6.56 17.14
CA TYR A 128 -1.31 5.32 16.37
C TYR A 128 -2.60 5.17 15.54
N PHE A 129 -3.76 5.44 16.15
CA PHE A 129 -5.05 5.20 15.49
C PHE A 129 -5.56 6.37 14.64
N TYR A 130 -5.19 7.62 14.95
CA TYR A 130 -5.79 8.80 14.33
C TYR A 130 -4.81 9.66 13.52
N ASN A 131 -3.54 9.29 13.45
CA ASN A 131 -2.58 10.00 12.60
C ASN A 131 -2.57 9.37 11.20
N GLU A 132 -3.01 10.11 10.19
CA GLU A 132 -3.03 9.66 8.79
C GLU A 132 -1.67 9.16 8.32
N LYS A 133 -0.56 9.77 8.77
CA LYS A 133 0.80 9.32 8.42
C LYS A 133 1.17 7.93 8.94
N ARG A 134 0.33 7.34 9.80
CA ARG A 134 0.46 5.99 10.35
C ARG A 134 -0.76 5.14 10.05
N ALA A 135 -1.68 5.64 9.22
CA ALA A 135 -2.79 4.83 8.75
C ALA A 135 -2.23 3.59 8.06
N LYS A 136 -2.97 2.49 8.16
CA LYS A 136 -2.58 1.26 7.48
C LYS A 136 -2.65 1.46 5.97
N ASP A 137 -1.95 0.60 5.25
CA ASP A 137 -2.05 0.52 3.79
C ASP A 137 -3.50 0.29 3.37
N ASP A 138 -3.96 1.04 2.37
CA ASP A 138 -5.32 0.93 1.85
C ASP A 138 -5.40 -0.05 0.68
N HIS A 139 -5.08 -1.30 0.97
CA HIS A 139 -5.17 -2.38 0.00
C HIS A 139 -6.61 -2.71 -0.40
N ARG A 140 -7.59 -2.33 0.43
CA ARG A 140 -9.00 -2.51 0.09
C ARG A 140 -9.40 -1.59 -1.06
N ALA A 141 -9.06 -0.30 -0.98
CA ALA A 141 -9.32 0.63 -2.07
C ALA A 141 -8.63 0.19 -3.37
N TRP A 142 -7.40 -0.34 -3.28
CA TRP A 142 -6.72 -0.94 -4.43
C TRP A 142 -7.52 -2.10 -5.05
N GLY A 143 -7.94 -3.06 -4.22
CA GLY A 143 -8.70 -4.21 -4.71
C GLY A 143 -10.07 -3.84 -5.27
N GLU A 144 -10.77 -2.89 -4.65
CA GLU A 144 -12.03 -2.34 -5.16
C GLU A 144 -11.83 -1.64 -6.50
N TYR A 145 -10.75 -0.85 -6.64
CA TYR A 145 -10.40 -0.21 -7.91
C TYR A 145 -10.14 -1.24 -9.01
N LEU A 146 -9.25 -2.20 -8.77
CA LEU A 146 -8.87 -3.18 -9.79
C LEU A 146 -10.08 -4.01 -10.23
N LYS A 147 -10.90 -4.49 -9.29
CA LYS A 147 -12.10 -5.29 -9.59
C LYS A 147 -13.14 -4.54 -10.40
N ALA A 148 -13.16 -3.22 -10.29
CA ALA A 148 -14.14 -2.40 -10.96
C ALA A 148 -13.72 -2.01 -12.39
N HIS A 149 -12.41 -1.87 -12.64
CA HIS A 149 -11.88 -1.45 -13.95
C HIS A 149 -11.30 -2.61 -14.79
N ALA A 150 -10.96 -3.74 -14.17
CA ALA A 150 -10.48 -4.91 -14.91
C ALA A 150 -11.65 -5.64 -15.58
N GLN A 151 -11.45 -6.06 -16.83
CA GLN A 151 -12.49 -6.68 -17.66
C GLN A 151 -12.05 -8.04 -18.23
N PRO A 152 -12.99 -8.88 -18.70
CA PRO A 152 -12.63 -10.11 -19.40
C PRO A 152 -11.74 -9.84 -20.62
N GLY A 153 -10.61 -10.54 -20.70
CA GLY A 153 -9.59 -10.31 -21.74
C GLY A 153 -8.34 -9.57 -21.22
N ASP A 154 -8.38 -9.08 -19.99
CA ASP A 154 -7.22 -8.53 -19.29
C ASP A 154 -6.42 -9.64 -18.57
N ILE A 155 -5.15 -9.33 -18.27
CA ILE A 155 -4.31 -10.12 -17.34
C ILE A 155 -3.73 -9.23 -16.24
N ILE A 156 -3.62 -9.80 -15.04
CA ILE A 156 -2.96 -9.13 -13.90
C ILE A 156 -1.51 -9.62 -13.76
N VAL A 157 -0.57 -8.68 -13.79
CA VAL A 157 0.83 -8.91 -13.42
C VAL A 157 1.05 -8.40 -12.01
N VAL A 158 1.54 -9.26 -11.13
CA VAL A 158 1.87 -8.90 -9.75
C VAL A 158 3.38 -8.81 -9.60
N ASP A 159 3.86 -7.63 -9.21
CA ASP A 159 5.28 -7.29 -9.14
C ASP A 159 5.66 -6.68 -7.78
N PRO A 160 6.56 -7.30 -7.00
CA PRO A 160 7.19 -8.60 -7.23
C PRO A 160 6.22 -9.76 -6.91
N PRO A 161 6.53 -11.02 -7.30
CA PRO A 161 5.63 -12.16 -7.10
C PRO A 161 5.30 -12.44 -5.61
N HIS A 162 6.16 -11.96 -4.70
CA HIS A 162 6.02 -12.10 -3.25
C HIS A 162 4.74 -11.45 -2.69
N ILE A 163 4.22 -10.41 -3.34
CA ILE A 163 2.99 -9.75 -2.89
C ILE A 163 1.72 -10.45 -3.40
N SER A 164 1.82 -11.58 -4.11
CA SER A 164 0.66 -12.33 -4.64
C SER A 164 -0.39 -12.67 -3.57
N GLN A 165 0.01 -12.94 -2.33
CA GLN A 165 -0.94 -13.14 -1.23
C GLN A 165 -1.83 -11.92 -0.97
N LEU A 166 -1.28 -10.72 -1.16
CA LEU A 166 -2.02 -9.47 -1.03
C LEU A 166 -3.04 -9.31 -2.17
N TYR A 167 -2.63 -9.64 -3.39
CA TYR A 167 -3.54 -9.70 -4.54
C TYR A 167 -4.69 -10.67 -4.29
N HIS A 168 -4.40 -11.91 -3.91
CA HIS A 168 -5.43 -12.92 -3.63
C HIS A 168 -6.42 -12.50 -2.54
N TYR A 169 -5.93 -11.80 -1.51
CA TYR A 169 -6.78 -11.40 -0.40
C TYR A 169 -7.65 -10.17 -0.71
N TYR A 170 -7.11 -9.15 -1.39
CA TYR A 170 -7.81 -7.88 -1.60
C TYR A 170 -8.36 -7.69 -3.01
N ALA A 171 -7.62 -8.11 -4.03
CA ALA A 171 -7.75 -7.62 -5.40
C ALA A 171 -8.08 -8.70 -6.44
N ASP A 172 -8.20 -9.97 -6.05
CA ASP A 172 -8.53 -11.06 -6.97
C ASP A 172 -9.86 -10.79 -7.71
N ALA A 173 -9.74 -10.49 -9.00
CA ALA A 173 -10.86 -10.16 -9.89
C ALA A 173 -11.40 -11.39 -10.64
N GLY A 174 -10.89 -12.59 -10.36
CA GLY A 174 -11.24 -13.80 -11.11
C GLY A 174 -10.67 -13.83 -12.54
N LEU A 175 -9.68 -12.98 -12.82
CA LEU A 175 -8.96 -12.91 -14.10
C LEU A 175 -7.66 -13.74 -14.06
N PRO A 176 -7.12 -14.13 -15.22
CA PRO A 176 -5.78 -14.68 -15.32
C PRO A 176 -4.77 -13.74 -14.66
N TRP A 177 -3.76 -14.31 -13.98
CA TRP A 177 -2.71 -13.53 -13.35
C TRP A 177 -1.36 -14.26 -13.41
N THR A 178 -0.27 -13.50 -13.31
CA THR A 178 1.09 -14.05 -13.15
C THR A 178 1.93 -13.16 -12.25
N GLY A 179 2.90 -13.75 -11.55
CA GLY A 179 3.95 -13.02 -10.85
C GLY A 179 5.16 -12.80 -11.73
N LEU A 180 5.67 -11.57 -11.78
CA LEU A 180 6.94 -11.18 -12.40
C LEU A 180 7.70 -10.25 -11.44
N PRO A 181 9.05 -10.16 -11.51
CA PRO A 181 9.95 -10.90 -12.41
C PRO A 181 10.08 -12.39 -12.05
N ARG A 182 10.67 -13.17 -12.97
CA ARG A 182 11.02 -14.58 -12.75
C ARG A 182 12.27 -14.68 -11.87
N LEU A 183 12.08 -14.65 -10.54
CA LEU A 183 13.13 -14.49 -9.51
C LEU A 183 14.33 -15.47 -9.57
N VAL A 184 14.17 -16.67 -10.14
CA VAL A 184 15.23 -17.70 -10.21
C VAL A 184 15.69 -17.91 -11.66
N SER A 185 15.33 -16.99 -12.56
CA SER A 185 15.63 -17.08 -13.98
C SER A 185 16.38 -15.83 -14.44
N PRO A 186 17.12 -15.91 -15.57
CA PRO A 186 17.68 -14.73 -16.21
C PRO A 186 16.59 -13.72 -16.56
N GLU A 187 16.97 -12.44 -16.69
CA GLU A 187 16.05 -11.35 -17.03
C GLU A 187 15.32 -11.60 -18.35
N GLU A 188 15.97 -12.26 -19.30
CA GLU A 188 15.40 -12.64 -20.59
C GLU A 188 14.15 -13.51 -20.44
N ALA A 189 14.06 -14.34 -19.39
CA ALA A 189 12.87 -15.14 -19.14
C ALA A 189 11.68 -14.28 -18.66
N THR A 190 11.95 -13.17 -17.97
CA THR A 190 10.92 -12.18 -17.61
C THR A 190 10.47 -11.42 -18.84
N ILE A 191 11.42 -11.01 -19.70
CA ILE A 191 11.13 -10.30 -20.95
C ILE A 191 10.31 -11.18 -21.90
N SER A 192 10.72 -12.43 -22.15
CA SER A 192 9.93 -13.37 -22.97
C SER A 192 8.52 -13.58 -22.42
N ALA A 193 8.37 -13.67 -21.09
CA ALA A 193 7.05 -13.78 -20.49
C ALA A 193 6.21 -12.52 -20.76
N LEU A 194 6.78 -11.31 -20.64
CA LEU A 194 6.07 -10.07 -20.94
C LEU A 194 5.68 -9.97 -22.42
N GLU A 195 6.54 -10.41 -23.34
CA GLU A 195 6.24 -10.50 -24.78
C GLU A 195 5.07 -11.45 -25.05
N GLU A 196 5.05 -12.63 -24.41
CA GLU A 196 3.94 -13.58 -24.49
C GLU A 196 2.63 -12.97 -23.96
N LEU A 197 2.69 -12.21 -22.84
CA LEU A 197 1.53 -11.51 -22.31
C LEU A 197 1.02 -10.44 -23.27
N MET A 198 1.92 -9.65 -23.87
CA MET A 198 1.54 -8.63 -24.85
C MET A 198 0.89 -9.24 -26.10
N ALA A 199 1.34 -10.41 -26.53
CA ALA A 199 0.74 -11.11 -27.67
C ALA A 199 -0.61 -11.75 -27.34
N GLY A 200 -0.84 -12.14 -26.09
CA GLY A 200 -1.99 -12.94 -25.67
C GLY A 200 -3.19 -12.16 -25.12
N TYR A 201 -2.99 -10.92 -24.67
CA TYR A 201 -3.99 -10.12 -23.96
C TYR A 201 -4.15 -8.72 -24.54
N GLU A 202 -5.34 -8.12 -24.42
CA GLU A 202 -5.58 -6.73 -24.88
C GLU A 202 -5.04 -5.70 -23.89
N ARG A 203 -5.15 -5.97 -22.58
CA ARG A 203 -4.69 -5.10 -21.50
C ARG A 203 -3.90 -5.88 -20.45
N ILE A 204 -2.86 -5.24 -19.94
CA ILE A 204 -2.06 -5.73 -18.82
C ILE A 204 -2.23 -4.77 -17.65
N TRP A 205 -2.79 -5.26 -16.55
CA TRP A 205 -2.81 -4.55 -15.28
C TRP A 205 -1.59 -4.94 -14.46
N LEU A 206 -0.73 -3.98 -14.15
CA LEU A 206 0.45 -4.18 -13.31
C LEU A 206 0.15 -3.70 -11.89
N ALA A 207 0.15 -4.62 -10.92
CA ALA A 207 0.18 -4.33 -9.50
C ALA A 207 1.64 -4.30 -9.01
N PHE A 208 2.20 -3.10 -8.93
CA PHE A 208 3.61 -2.86 -8.61
C PHE A 208 3.80 -2.50 -7.13
N SER A 209 4.81 -3.08 -6.50
CA SER A 209 5.25 -2.78 -5.14
C SER A 209 6.77 -2.71 -5.07
N GLY A 210 7.29 -1.64 -4.48
CA GLY A 210 8.71 -1.57 -4.10
C GLY A 210 9.05 -2.39 -2.85
N THR A 211 8.15 -3.26 -2.38
CA THR A 211 8.30 -4.06 -1.16
C THR A 211 7.96 -5.54 -1.43
N PRO A 212 8.87 -6.49 -1.13
CA PRO A 212 10.22 -6.25 -0.62
C PRO A 212 11.14 -5.60 -1.67
N ASP A 213 12.08 -4.78 -1.20
CA ASP A 213 13.08 -4.06 -2.02
C ASP A 213 13.98 -4.99 -2.84
N TRP A 214 14.25 -6.18 -2.31
CA TRP A 214 15.02 -7.22 -3.00
C TRP A 214 14.20 -8.05 -4.01
N GLY A 215 12.88 -7.87 -4.06
CA GLY A 215 12.00 -8.65 -4.94
C GLY A 215 12.13 -8.28 -6.41
N ASP A 216 12.22 -6.98 -6.70
CA ASP A 216 12.55 -6.42 -8.00
C ASP A 216 13.21 -5.04 -7.83
N PRO A 217 14.50 -4.99 -7.52
CA PRO A 217 15.18 -3.73 -7.21
C PRO A 217 15.25 -2.78 -8.42
N GLU A 218 15.14 -3.31 -9.64
CA GLU A 218 15.24 -2.53 -10.88
C GLU A 218 13.90 -2.20 -11.54
N GLY A 219 12.79 -2.73 -10.99
CA GLY A 219 11.44 -2.52 -11.53
C GLY A 219 11.32 -3.00 -12.98
N LEU A 220 11.93 -4.14 -13.32
CA LEU A 220 12.07 -4.63 -14.70
C LEU A 220 10.72 -4.73 -15.43
N PRO A 221 9.67 -5.41 -14.89
CA PRO A 221 8.38 -5.49 -15.56
C PRO A 221 7.75 -4.11 -15.79
N LYS A 222 7.81 -3.23 -14.78
CA LYS A 222 7.29 -1.86 -14.89
C LYS A 222 7.98 -1.09 -16.00
N ARG A 223 9.32 -0.98 -15.96
CA ARG A 223 10.08 -0.22 -16.97
C ARG A 223 9.84 -0.76 -18.37
N TRP A 224 9.87 -2.08 -18.53
CA TRP A 224 9.68 -2.71 -19.83
C TRP A 224 8.29 -2.42 -20.41
N LEU A 225 7.23 -2.47 -19.59
CA LEU A 225 5.87 -2.13 -20.01
C LEU A 225 5.72 -0.65 -20.35
N GLU A 226 6.35 0.25 -19.60
CA GLU A 226 6.37 1.69 -19.91
C GLU A 226 7.08 2.00 -21.24
N GLU A 227 8.05 1.18 -21.65
CA GLU A 227 8.77 1.33 -22.91
C GLU A 227 8.09 0.63 -24.10
N SER A 228 7.38 -0.48 -23.85
CA SER A 228 6.90 -1.39 -24.90
C SER A 228 5.39 -1.34 -25.12
N ALA A 229 4.61 -0.87 -24.14
CA ALA A 229 3.15 -0.84 -24.17
C ALA A 229 2.60 0.59 -23.95
N PHE A 230 1.31 0.78 -24.17
CA PHE A 230 0.67 2.09 -24.05
C PHE A 230 0.00 2.25 -22.68
N LEU A 231 0.57 3.08 -21.80
CA LEU A 231 -0.04 3.38 -20.50
C LEU A 231 -1.37 4.12 -20.70
N VAL A 232 -2.44 3.59 -20.11
CA VAL A 232 -3.80 4.19 -20.16
C VAL A 232 -4.40 4.44 -18.79
N ASP A 233 -3.81 3.95 -17.71
CA ASP A 233 -4.26 4.29 -16.36
C ASP A 233 -3.12 4.11 -15.35
N GLU A 234 -3.10 4.96 -14.32
CA GLU A 234 -2.19 4.88 -13.19
C GLU A 234 -2.91 5.33 -11.91
N ARG A 235 -2.84 4.50 -10.87
CA ARG A 235 -3.32 4.84 -9.53
C ARG A 235 -2.37 4.44 -8.43
N SER A 236 -2.28 5.32 -7.44
CA SER A 236 -1.59 5.09 -6.18
C SER A 236 -2.60 5.12 -5.03
N PHE A 237 -2.38 4.26 -4.05
CA PHE A 237 -3.22 4.14 -2.86
C PHE A 237 -2.43 4.53 -1.60
N HIS A 238 -3.12 4.89 -0.52
CA HIS A 238 -2.44 5.23 0.72
C HIS A 238 -1.57 4.06 1.19
N THR A 239 -0.30 4.33 1.46
CA THR A 239 0.65 3.34 1.94
C THR A 239 1.53 3.90 3.06
N TYR A 240 1.91 2.99 3.94
CA TYR A 240 2.79 3.14 5.08
C TYR A 240 3.85 2.02 5.09
N SER A 241 3.51 0.79 4.71
CA SER A 241 4.40 -0.37 4.82
C SER A 241 4.55 -1.22 3.56
N SER A 242 3.51 -1.35 2.75
CA SER A 242 3.52 -2.11 1.50
C SER A 242 2.93 -1.21 0.41
N LEU A 243 3.80 -0.60 -0.39
CA LEU A 243 3.38 0.21 -1.53
C LEU A 243 2.67 -0.68 -2.54
N VAL A 244 1.47 -0.31 -2.97
CA VAL A 244 0.88 -0.89 -4.17
C VAL A 244 0.45 0.25 -5.08
N GLN A 245 1.06 0.31 -6.25
CA GLN A 245 0.65 1.14 -7.36
C GLN A 245 0.05 0.24 -8.42
N THR A 246 -0.91 0.76 -9.17
CA THR A 246 -1.58 0.02 -10.23
C THR A 246 -1.48 0.79 -11.52
N PHE A 247 -1.05 0.09 -12.57
CA PHE A 247 -0.93 0.63 -13.92
C PHE A 247 -1.75 -0.23 -14.87
N CYS A 248 -2.40 0.37 -15.86
CA CYS A 248 -3.04 -0.35 -16.96
C CYS A 248 -2.33 0.00 -18.27
N PHE A 249 -1.89 -1.03 -18.99
CA PHE A 249 -1.25 -0.89 -20.29
C PHE A 249 -2.09 -1.55 -21.38
N LEU A 250 -2.28 -0.87 -22.51
CA LEU A 250 -2.75 -1.50 -23.75
C LEU A 250 -1.56 -2.15 -24.45
N THR A 251 -1.74 -3.39 -24.88
CA THR A 251 -0.70 -4.16 -25.60
C THR A 251 -0.56 -3.74 -27.06
N ASN A 252 -1.63 -3.17 -27.63
CA ASN A 252 -1.63 -2.54 -28.94
C ASN A 252 -1.90 -1.04 -28.80
N PRO A 253 -1.32 -0.19 -29.65
CA PRO A 253 -1.61 1.23 -29.64
C PRO A 253 -3.11 1.51 -29.81
N PRO A 254 -3.66 2.53 -29.13
CA PRO A 254 -5.07 2.90 -29.28
C PRO A 254 -5.39 3.50 -30.65
N MET A 255 -4.38 3.75 -31.48
CA MET A 255 -4.51 4.25 -32.83
C MET A 255 -4.85 3.14 -33.81
N LEU A 256 -5.90 3.32 -34.60
CA LEU A 256 -6.34 2.36 -35.60
C LEU A 256 -5.89 2.78 -37.00
N ASP A 257 -5.22 1.86 -37.71
CA ASP A 257 -4.75 2.10 -39.08
C ASP A 257 -5.89 2.06 -40.10
N THR A 258 -6.94 1.30 -39.81
CA THR A 258 -8.13 1.16 -40.66
C THR A 258 -9.38 1.59 -39.91
N PRO A 259 -10.39 2.11 -40.63
CA PRO A 259 -11.69 2.40 -40.02
C PRO A 259 -12.28 1.16 -39.36
N PRO A 260 -12.60 1.20 -38.05
CA PRO A 260 -13.22 0.07 -37.36
C PRO A 260 -14.65 -0.15 -37.85
N GLU A 261 -15.12 -1.38 -37.73
CA GLU A 261 -16.56 -1.68 -37.82
C GLU A 261 -17.21 -1.29 -36.49
N VAL A 262 -17.89 -0.13 -36.47
CA VAL A 262 -18.50 0.43 -35.27
C VAL A 262 -19.92 -0.09 -35.09
N GLN A 263 -20.22 -0.68 -33.93
CA GLN A 263 -21.53 -1.26 -33.60
C GLN A 263 -22.64 -0.20 -33.63
N HIS A 264 -22.40 0.94 -32.98
CA HIS A 264 -23.33 2.07 -32.94
C HIS A 264 -22.71 3.28 -33.61
N ARG A 265 -22.79 3.32 -34.95
CA ARG A 265 -22.26 4.44 -35.75
C ARG A 265 -23.04 5.72 -35.49
N VAL A 266 -22.35 6.74 -35.02
CA VAL A 266 -22.90 8.08 -34.75
C VAL A 266 -21.86 9.07 -35.24
N GLU A 267 -22.01 9.53 -36.48
CA GLU A 267 -21.11 10.51 -37.06
C GLU A 267 -21.49 11.90 -36.59
N THR A 268 -20.65 12.52 -35.77
CA THR A 268 -20.85 13.88 -35.28
C THR A 268 -19.55 14.65 -35.33
N ASN A 269 -19.57 15.80 -35.99
CA ASN A 269 -18.41 16.64 -36.17
C ASN A 269 -18.38 17.76 -35.11
N PHE A 270 -17.24 17.93 -34.48
CA PHE A 270 -16.94 19.01 -33.55
C PHE A 270 -15.97 19.99 -34.23
N GLU A 271 -16.51 21.15 -34.59
CA GLU A 271 -15.78 22.27 -35.20
C GLU A 271 -15.01 21.94 -36.49
N ASP A 272 -15.44 20.94 -37.27
CA ASP A 272 -14.73 20.44 -38.46
C ASP A 272 -13.29 19.96 -38.18
N LYS A 273 -12.99 19.65 -36.92
CA LYS A 273 -11.66 19.27 -36.42
C LYS A 273 -11.63 17.86 -35.87
N LEU A 274 -12.68 17.44 -35.16
CA LEU A 274 -12.77 16.14 -34.51
C LEU A 274 -14.09 15.48 -34.87
N LEU A 275 -14.03 14.29 -35.47
CA LEU A 275 -15.18 13.51 -35.85
C LEU A 275 -15.37 12.36 -34.86
N PHE A 276 -16.49 12.33 -34.16
CA PHE A 276 -16.94 11.12 -33.47
C PHE A 276 -17.50 10.15 -34.52
N LEU A 277 -17.02 8.91 -34.53
CA LEU A 277 -17.47 7.88 -35.46
C LEU A 277 -18.60 7.03 -34.87
N GLY A 278 -18.65 6.93 -33.54
CA GLY A 278 -19.62 6.13 -32.80
C GLY A 278 -18.95 5.34 -31.67
N TYR A 279 -19.66 4.32 -31.18
CA TYR A 279 -19.21 3.54 -30.04
C TYR A 279 -19.62 2.07 -30.12
N ASP A 280 -18.94 1.25 -29.32
CA ASP A 280 -19.34 -0.13 -29.01
C ASP A 280 -19.66 -0.28 -27.53
N LEU A 281 -20.62 -1.15 -27.22
CA LEU A 281 -20.95 -1.54 -25.85
C LEU A 281 -20.32 -2.90 -25.54
N LYS A 282 -19.43 -2.95 -24.54
CA LYS A 282 -18.76 -4.19 -24.09
C LYS A 282 -19.63 -5.01 -23.13
N GLY A 283 -20.94 -5.03 -23.38
CA GLY A 283 -21.94 -5.71 -22.57
C GLY A 283 -22.88 -4.75 -21.84
N ARG A 284 -23.71 -5.30 -20.96
CA ARG A 284 -24.58 -4.53 -20.07
C ARG A 284 -24.28 -4.93 -18.62
N PRO A 285 -24.27 -3.98 -17.68
CA PRO A 285 -24.15 -4.27 -16.26
C PRO A 285 -25.19 -5.32 -15.83
N ALA A 286 -24.76 -6.34 -15.09
CA ALA A 286 -25.66 -7.37 -14.59
C ALA A 286 -26.46 -6.90 -13.37
N ALA A 287 -25.93 -5.91 -12.63
CA ALA A 287 -26.57 -5.30 -11.48
C ALA A 287 -26.23 -3.81 -11.38
N GLY A 288 -27.06 -3.07 -10.64
CA GLY A 288 -26.78 -1.66 -10.33
C GLY A 288 -25.48 -1.51 -9.52
N GLY A 289 -24.72 -0.46 -9.82
CA GLY A 289 -23.41 -0.19 -9.20
C GLY A 289 -22.21 -0.81 -9.93
N GLN A 290 -22.43 -1.52 -11.03
CA GLN A 290 -21.37 -1.98 -11.94
C GLN A 290 -21.15 -0.97 -13.07
N PHE A 291 -19.91 -0.89 -13.56
CA PHE A 291 -19.52 -0.02 -14.66
C PHE A 291 -20.07 -0.47 -16.02
N LEU A 292 -20.24 0.49 -16.93
CA LEU A 292 -20.68 0.23 -18.30
C LEU A 292 -19.49 0.48 -19.24
N HIS A 293 -18.84 -0.60 -19.64
CA HIS A 293 -17.67 -0.50 -20.51
C HIS A 293 -18.06 -0.14 -21.96
N LEU A 294 -17.41 0.87 -22.52
CA LEU A 294 -17.65 1.46 -23.83
C LEU A 294 -16.32 1.63 -24.58
N ASN A 295 -16.32 1.35 -25.88
CA ASN A 295 -15.27 1.89 -26.76
C ASN A 295 -15.83 3.05 -27.54
N LEU A 296 -15.20 4.21 -27.45
CA LEU A 296 -15.48 5.36 -28.31
C LEU A 296 -14.47 5.41 -29.45
N TYR A 297 -14.94 5.74 -30.65
CA TYR A 297 -14.09 5.88 -31.82
C TYR A 297 -14.10 7.31 -32.32
N TRP A 298 -12.91 7.89 -32.40
CA TRP A 298 -12.70 9.27 -32.80
C TRP A 298 -11.77 9.36 -33.98
N LYS A 299 -11.98 10.35 -34.85
CA LYS A 299 -11.07 10.68 -35.95
C LYS A 299 -10.69 12.15 -35.91
N ALA A 300 -9.41 12.43 -35.76
CA ALA A 300 -8.90 13.79 -35.94
C ALA A 300 -8.97 14.14 -37.44
N GLN A 301 -9.75 15.15 -37.80
CA GLN A 301 -9.80 15.67 -39.17
C GLN A 301 -8.70 16.70 -39.43
N GLN A 302 -8.33 17.43 -38.38
CA GLN A 302 -7.29 18.46 -38.41
C GLN A 302 -6.41 18.37 -37.17
N LYS A 303 -5.34 19.18 -37.12
CA LYS A 303 -4.51 19.30 -35.93
C LYS A 303 -5.31 19.99 -34.82
N LEU A 304 -5.36 19.37 -33.66
CA LEU A 304 -6.05 19.91 -32.48
C LEU A 304 -5.07 20.79 -31.70
N GLY A 305 -5.42 22.07 -31.50
CA GLY A 305 -4.58 23.04 -30.79
C GLY A 305 -4.74 23.01 -29.27
N GLU A 306 -5.73 22.29 -28.77
CA GLU A 306 -6.08 22.18 -27.35
C GLU A 306 -6.45 20.73 -27.02
N ASP A 307 -6.44 20.41 -25.73
CA ASP A 307 -6.83 19.11 -25.21
C ASP A 307 -8.32 19.07 -24.87
N TYR A 308 -9.05 18.18 -25.54
CA TYR A 308 -10.49 18.04 -25.39
C TYR A 308 -10.81 17.06 -24.25
N GLY A 309 -11.88 17.37 -23.52
CA GLY A 309 -12.51 16.44 -22.59
C GLY A 309 -13.74 15.77 -23.20
N VAL A 310 -14.02 14.54 -22.79
CA VAL A 310 -15.23 13.80 -23.15
C VAL A 310 -16.11 13.69 -21.92
N SER A 311 -17.39 14.05 -22.09
CA SER A 311 -18.43 13.89 -21.07
C SER A 311 -19.47 12.89 -21.57
N LEU A 312 -19.60 11.78 -20.86
CA LEU A 312 -20.61 10.76 -21.09
C LEU A 312 -21.67 10.83 -20.00
N ARG A 313 -22.95 10.74 -20.37
CA ARG A 313 -24.07 10.75 -19.41
C ARG A 313 -25.07 9.66 -19.79
N LEU A 314 -25.33 8.77 -18.84
CA LEU A 314 -26.38 7.76 -18.94
C LEU A 314 -27.65 8.32 -18.31
N LEU A 315 -28.67 8.56 -19.14
CA LEU A 315 -29.97 9.08 -18.73
C LEU A 315 -31.06 8.04 -18.97
N ASP A 316 -32.13 8.04 -18.15
CA ASP A 316 -33.36 7.31 -18.47
C ASP A 316 -34.36 8.13 -19.30
N GLY A 317 -35.53 7.55 -19.59
CA GLY A 317 -36.59 8.21 -20.35
C GLY A 317 -37.22 9.44 -19.66
N GLU A 318 -36.94 9.65 -18.38
CA GLU A 318 -37.38 10.83 -17.61
C GLU A 318 -36.23 11.86 -17.45
N ASN A 319 -35.13 11.70 -18.19
CA ASN A 319 -33.90 12.49 -18.10
C ASN A 319 -33.19 12.42 -16.73
N ARG A 320 -33.42 11.39 -15.93
CA ARG A 320 -32.68 11.18 -14.69
C ARG A 320 -31.30 10.60 -14.99
N LEU A 321 -30.27 11.15 -14.35
CA LEU A 321 -28.88 10.69 -14.46
C LEU A 321 -28.64 9.42 -13.65
N TRP A 322 -28.14 8.38 -14.31
CA TRP A 322 -27.79 7.08 -13.74
C TRP A 322 -26.28 6.85 -13.66
N GLY A 323 -25.51 7.47 -14.55
CA GLY A 323 -24.05 7.35 -14.61
C GLY A 323 -23.45 8.48 -15.43
N GLN A 324 -22.21 8.85 -15.10
CA GLN A 324 -21.49 9.92 -15.78
C GLN A 324 -20.00 9.66 -15.72
N ALA A 325 -19.29 9.99 -16.81
CA ALA A 325 -17.84 10.00 -16.87
C ALA A 325 -17.38 11.30 -17.54
N ASP A 326 -16.49 12.05 -16.87
CA ASP A 326 -15.88 13.27 -17.41
C ASP A 326 -14.37 13.15 -17.31
N ARG A 327 -13.71 12.95 -18.45
CA ARG A 327 -12.24 12.86 -18.50
C ARG A 327 -11.71 13.13 -19.90
N ALA A 328 -10.41 13.41 -19.99
CA ALA A 328 -9.72 13.42 -21.26
C ALA A 328 -9.64 12.00 -21.85
N PRO A 329 -9.58 11.86 -23.19
CA PRO A 329 -9.33 10.59 -23.83
C PRO A 329 -8.12 9.85 -23.27
N LEU A 330 -8.22 8.52 -23.17
CA LEU A 330 -7.15 7.63 -22.69
C LEU A 330 -6.61 8.05 -21.31
N ASN A 331 -7.51 8.51 -20.42
CA ASN A 331 -7.21 9.10 -19.10
C ASN A 331 -6.18 10.24 -19.13
N GLY A 332 -6.00 10.90 -20.27
CA GLY A 332 -5.02 11.97 -20.44
C GLY A 332 -3.59 11.50 -20.72
N HIS A 333 -3.35 10.19 -20.85
CA HIS A 333 -2.04 9.65 -21.25
C HIS A 333 -1.74 9.86 -22.75
N TYR A 334 -2.77 10.12 -23.56
CA TYR A 334 -2.61 10.55 -24.95
C TYR A 334 -3.48 11.78 -25.27
N PRO A 335 -3.02 12.99 -24.90
CA PRO A 335 -3.80 14.21 -25.07
C PRO A 335 -4.14 14.46 -26.54
N THR A 336 -5.34 14.98 -26.80
CA THR A 336 -5.86 15.13 -28.18
C THR A 336 -5.02 16.09 -29.03
N SER A 337 -4.30 17.03 -28.42
CA SER A 337 -3.34 17.89 -29.12
C SER A 337 -2.19 17.11 -29.77
N GLN A 338 -1.91 15.87 -29.34
CA GLN A 338 -0.91 15.00 -29.96
C GLN A 338 -1.45 14.26 -31.20
N TRP A 339 -2.77 14.21 -31.38
CA TRP A 339 -3.38 13.48 -32.47
C TRP A 339 -3.01 14.10 -33.82
N GLN A 340 -2.84 13.24 -34.82
CA GLN A 340 -2.46 13.63 -36.18
C GLN A 340 -3.69 13.68 -37.09
N PRO A 341 -3.73 14.60 -38.07
CA PRO A 341 -4.82 14.62 -39.05
C PRO A 341 -4.98 13.26 -39.75
N GLY A 342 -6.22 12.77 -39.81
CA GLY A 342 -6.60 11.47 -40.35
C GLY A 342 -6.56 10.31 -39.35
N GLN A 343 -5.89 10.46 -38.21
CA GLN A 343 -5.73 9.42 -37.20
C GLN A 343 -7.07 9.04 -36.57
N ILE A 344 -7.29 7.73 -36.41
CA ILE A 344 -8.44 7.18 -35.70
C ILE A 344 -7.94 6.65 -34.35
N VAL A 345 -8.64 7.00 -33.27
CA VAL A 345 -8.30 6.59 -31.90
C VAL A 345 -9.49 5.86 -31.28
N LYS A 346 -9.22 4.68 -30.74
CA LYS A 346 -10.11 3.91 -29.87
C LYS A 346 -9.85 4.31 -28.42
N ASP A 347 -10.91 4.69 -27.71
CA ASP A 347 -10.84 5.18 -26.34
C ASP A 347 -11.83 4.40 -25.46
N ASP A 348 -11.32 3.68 -24.47
CA ASP A 348 -12.07 2.77 -23.58
C ASP A 348 -12.58 3.55 -22.36
N TYR A 349 -13.90 3.59 -22.12
CA TYR A 349 -14.62 4.24 -21.00
C TYR A 349 -15.42 3.28 -20.15
N GLU A 350 -15.73 3.70 -18.93
CA GLU A 350 -16.47 2.95 -17.91
C GLU A 350 -17.61 3.75 -17.26
#